data_AF-S7TD33-F1
#
_entry.id   AF-S7TD33-F1
#
_cell.length_a   1.000
_cell.length_b   1.000
_cell.length_c   1.000
_cell.angle_alpha   90.00
_cell.angle_beta   90.00
_cell.angle_gamma   90.00
#
_symmetry.space_group_name_H-M   'P 1'
#
loop_
_entity.id
_entity.type
_entity.pdbx_description
1 polymer ?
#
loop_
_entity_poly.entity_id
_entity_poly.type
_entity_poly.pdbx_seq_one_letter_code
_entity_poly.pdbx_strand_id
1 'polypeptide(L)'
;MSRFLPDGERFSSGERLLRLLALMLVFAAVIWAFWKQNERIISRMEERQSVADLGGYLNDEQRSFVKGFRDALKSRYGMEFHLRIVDDRPLDLPESDAKTVVMGLAPQRGELVLRLPPLLSSALGQEFLADLRANHLDTFWDDPDWQSRLLLVLAAIWERLDTIHGHKGDS
;
A
#
# COMPACT_ATOMS: atom_id res chain seq x y z
N MET A 1 56.12 -46.03 8.04
CA MET A 1 55.36 -46.33 6.81
C MET A 1 53.93 -45.86 6.99
N SER A 2 53.51 -45.00 6.05
CA SER A 2 52.14 -44.67 5.62
C SER A 2 51.10 -44.12 6.60
N ARG A 3 50.90 -42.80 6.45
CA ARG A 3 49.69 -42.02 6.77
C ARG A 3 48.44 -42.69 6.21
N PHE A 4 47.40 -42.84 7.05
CA PHE A 4 46.02 -42.96 6.58
C PHE A 4 45.39 -41.57 6.59
N LEU A 5 45.31 -40.96 5.41
CA LEU A 5 44.38 -39.86 5.15
C LEU A 5 42.98 -40.48 4.96
N PRO A 6 41.90 -39.90 5.51
CA PRO A 6 40.56 -40.32 5.14
C PRO A 6 40.29 -39.92 3.68
N ASP A 7 39.93 -40.93 2.88
CA ASP A 7 39.48 -40.76 1.51
C ASP A 7 38.27 -39.83 1.46
N GLY A 8 38.37 -38.79 0.63
CA GLY A 8 37.24 -37.95 0.30
C GLY A 8 36.21 -38.78 -0.45
N GLU A 9 35.14 -39.18 0.24
CA GLU A 9 34.03 -39.90 -0.37
C GLU A 9 33.47 -39.07 -1.52
N ARG A 10 33.65 -39.60 -2.74
CA ARG A 10 33.10 -39.05 -3.96
C ARG A 10 31.59 -39.26 -3.91
N PHE A 11 30.87 -38.29 -3.37
CA PHE A 11 29.40 -38.26 -3.43
C PHE A 11 28.92 -38.57 -4.84
N SER A 12 28.20 -39.69 -4.98
CA SER A 12 27.63 -40.14 -6.24
C SER A 12 26.71 -39.06 -6.80
N SER A 13 26.80 -38.79 -8.10
CA SER A 13 26.01 -37.76 -8.78
C SER A 13 24.50 -37.88 -8.50
N GLY A 14 24.01 -39.09 -8.22
CA GLY A 14 22.61 -39.34 -7.85
C GLY A 14 22.22 -38.78 -6.47
N GLU A 15 23.12 -38.82 -5.49
CA GLU A 15 22.83 -38.34 -4.13
C GLU A 15 22.76 -36.81 -4.09
N ARG A 16 23.60 -36.14 -4.89
CA ARG A 16 23.55 -34.68 -5.08
C ARG A 16 22.28 -34.23 -5.77
N LEU A 17 21.82 -34.96 -6.79
CA LEU A 17 20.56 -34.67 -7.49
C LEU A 17 19.35 -34.86 -6.56
N LEU A 18 19.32 -35.93 -5.77
CA LEU A 18 18.24 -36.19 -4.81
C LEU A 18 18.16 -35.09 -3.75
N ARG A 19 19.31 -34.63 -3.23
CA ARG A 19 19.37 -33.54 -2.26
C ARG A 19 18.87 -32.21 -2.85
N LEU A 20 19.20 -31.90 -4.10
CA LEU A 20 18.73 -30.67 -4.77
C LEU A 20 17.23 -30.71 -5.03
N LEU A 21 16.68 -31.86 -5.45
CA LEU A 21 15.25 -32.04 -5.64
C LEU A 21 14.48 -31.93 -4.32
N ALA A 22 15.00 -32.54 -3.24
CA ALA A 22 14.41 -32.41 -1.92
C ALA A 22 14.39 -30.95 -1.44
N LEU A 23 15.49 -30.21 -1.65
CA LEU A 23 15.57 -28.79 -1.30
C LEU A 23 14.55 -27.95 -2.10
N MET A 24 14.44 -28.20 -3.40
CA MET A 24 13.48 -27.50 -4.27
C MET A 24 12.03 -27.77 -3.84
N LEU A 25 11.72 -29.01 -3.44
CA LEU A 25 10.39 -29.39 -2.96
C LEU A 25 10.06 -28.71 -1.63
N VAL A 26 11.03 -28.58 -0.73
CA VAL A 26 10.88 -27.78 0.51
C VAL A 26 10.62 -26.31 0.19
N PHE A 27 11.37 -25.70 -0.74
CA PHE A 27 11.12 -24.32 -1.16
C PHE A 27 9.75 -24.14 -1.80
N ALA A 28 9.33 -25.06 -2.68
CA ALA A 28 7.99 -25.02 -3.29
C ALA A 28 6.88 -25.16 -2.25
N ALA A 29 7.06 -26.04 -1.26
CA ALA A 29 6.13 -26.21 -0.15
C ALA A 29 6.06 -24.95 0.73
N VAL A 30 7.19 -24.27 0.96
CA VAL A 30 7.24 -22.99 1.70
C VAL A 30 6.56 -21.86 0.93
N ILE A 31 6.82 -21.73 -0.38
CA ILE A 31 6.16 -20.73 -1.23
C ILE A 31 4.65 -20.99 -1.32
N TRP A 32 4.24 -22.24 -1.48
CA TRP A 32 2.84 -22.63 -1.49
C TRP A 32 2.17 -22.41 -0.13
N ALA A 33 2.84 -22.74 0.97
CA ALA A 33 2.35 -22.46 2.31
C ALA A 33 2.26 -20.96 2.57
N PHE A 34 3.20 -20.16 2.05
CA PHE A 34 3.17 -18.71 2.13
C PHE A 34 1.97 -18.13 1.36
N TRP A 35 1.73 -18.58 0.12
CA TRP A 35 0.54 -18.20 -0.65
C TRP A 35 -0.76 -18.61 0.06
N LYS A 36 -0.87 -19.89 0.44
CA LYS A 36 -2.05 -20.46 1.12
C LYS A 36 -2.32 -19.83 2.50
N GLN A 37 -1.30 -19.33 3.18
CA GLN A 37 -1.44 -18.63 4.45
C GLN A 37 -1.80 -17.16 4.26
N ASN A 38 -1.34 -16.52 3.18
CA ASN A 38 -1.70 -15.14 2.84
C ASN A 38 -3.22 -15.01 2.62
N GLU A 39 -3.87 -16.00 1.98
CA GLU A 39 -5.34 -16.01 1.82
C GLU A 39 -6.11 -16.05 3.15
N ARG A 40 -5.56 -16.66 4.22
CA ARG A 40 -6.28 -16.84 5.50
C ARG A 40 -6.23 -15.62 6.43
N ILE A 41 -5.39 -14.63 6.13
CA ILE A 41 -5.30 -13.38 6.89
C ILE A 41 -6.28 -12.32 6.33
N ILE A 42 -6.80 -12.52 5.12
CA ILE A 42 -7.57 -11.51 4.38
C ILE A 42 -9.04 -11.42 4.86
N SER A 43 -9.63 -12.50 5.39
CA SER A 43 -11.09 -12.57 5.67
C SER A 43 -11.53 -12.18 7.08
N ARG A 44 -10.63 -11.75 7.98
CA ARG A 44 -10.99 -11.24 9.33
C ARG A 44 -10.69 -9.75 9.53
N MET A 45 -10.33 -9.03 8.48
CA MET A 45 -9.74 -7.69 8.57
C MET A 45 -10.58 -6.57 7.91
N GLU A 46 -11.82 -6.82 7.48
CA GLU A 46 -12.59 -5.82 6.73
C GLU A 46 -12.95 -4.56 7.55
N GLU A 47 -13.01 -4.64 8.88
CA GLU A 47 -13.21 -3.48 9.78
C GLU A 47 -11.91 -2.74 10.16
N ARG A 48 -10.73 -3.31 9.89
CA ARG A 48 -9.41 -2.74 10.27
C ARG A 48 -8.48 -2.46 9.10
N GLN A 49 -8.93 -2.70 7.87
CA GLN A 49 -8.14 -2.40 6.69
C GLN A 49 -8.13 -0.88 6.47
N SER A 50 -6.98 -0.25 6.67
CA SER A 50 -6.74 1.15 6.30
C SER A 50 -6.83 1.38 4.78
N VAL A 51 -6.99 0.33 3.96
CA VAL A 51 -7.31 0.44 2.54
C VAL A 51 -8.36 -0.61 2.22
N ALA A 52 -9.62 -0.19 2.17
CA ALA A 52 -10.78 -1.04 1.89
C ALA A 52 -11.44 -0.59 0.59
N ASP A 53 -11.51 -1.48 -0.39
CA ASP A 53 -12.24 -1.29 -1.63
C ASP A 53 -13.32 -2.36 -1.71
N LEU A 54 -14.54 -1.98 -1.31
CA LEU A 54 -15.67 -2.89 -1.20
C LEU A 54 -16.46 -3.02 -2.50
N GLY A 55 -16.15 -2.19 -3.52
CA GLY A 55 -16.74 -2.26 -4.84
C GLY A 55 -15.87 -3.00 -5.86
N GLY A 56 -14.62 -3.33 -5.51
CA GLY A 56 -13.68 -3.96 -6.44
C GLY A 56 -13.22 -3.03 -7.55
N TYR A 57 -13.18 -1.72 -7.28
CA TYR A 57 -12.85 -0.69 -8.25
C TYR A 57 -11.35 -0.60 -8.58
N LEU A 58 -10.48 -1.03 -7.66
CA LEU A 58 -9.03 -0.96 -7.84
C LEU A 58 -8.46 -2.29 -8.32
N ASN A 59 -7.68 -2.22 -9.40
CA ASN A 59 -6.84 -3.33 -9.83
C ASN A 59 -5.63 -3.53 -8.87
N ASP A 60 -4.86 -4.59 -9.08
CA ASP A 60 -3.75 -4.94 -8.20
C ASP A 60 -2.64 -3.88 -8.17
N GLU A 61 -2.35 -3.23 -9.30
CA GLU A 61 -1.33 -2.19 -9.40
C GLU A 61 -1.75 -0.93 -8.64
N GLN A 62 -2.98 -0.46 -8.87
CA GLN A 62 -3.59 0.67 -8.17
C GLN A 62 -3.64 0.41 -6.66
N ARG A 63 -4.09 -0.79 -6.27
CA ARG A 63 -4.14 -1.21 -4.86
C ARG A 63 -2.74 -1.26 -4.23
N SER A 64 -1.74 -1.71 -4.97
CA SER A 64 -0.34 -1.72 -4.53
C SER A 64 0.19 -0.30 -4.33
N PHE A 65 -0.08 0.61 -5.27
CA PHE A 65 0.31 2.02 -5.16
C PHE A 65 -0.29 2.67 -3.91
N VAL A 66 -1.58 2.51 -3.68
CA VAL A 66 -2.27 3.09 -2.50
C VAL A 66 -1.67 2.54 -1.19
N LYS A 67 -1.39 1.23 -1.13
CA LYS A 67 -0.72 0.63 0.04
C LYS A 67 0.70 1.17 0.21
N GLY A 68 1.44 1.35 -0.87
CA GLY A 68 2.77 1.96 -0.86
C GLY A 68 2.75 3.39 -0.33
N PHE A 69 1.79 4.21 -0.78
CA PHE A 69 1.57 5.56 -0.25
C PHE A 69 1.30 5.54 1.25
N ARG A 70 0.38 4.68 1.72
CA ARG A 70 0.09 4.50 3.16
C ARG A 70 1.34 4.18 3.96
N ASP A 71 2.10 3.18 3.50
CA ASP A 71 3.28 2.68 4.22
C ASP A 71 4.41 3.73 4.24
N ALA A 72 4.56 4.49 3.15
CA ALA A 72 5.50 5.60 3.05
C ALA A 72 5.10 6.77 3.99
N LEU A 73 3.81 7.09 4.05
CA LEU A 73 3.28 8.15 4.93
C LEU A 73 3.51 7.80 6.42
N LYS A 74 3.27 6.54 6.79
CA LYS A 74 3.48 6.03 8.14
C LYS A 74 4.95 5.98 8.52
N SER A 75 5.80 5.44 7.64
CA SER A 75 7.23 5.28 7.93
C SER A 75 7.97 6.61 7.99
N ARG A 76 7.66 7.55 7.09
CA ARG A 76 8.38 8.83 6.98
C ARG A 76 7.84 9.91 7.92
N TYR A 77 6.53 9.94 8.13
CA TYR A 77 5.87 11.02 8.86
C TYR A 77 5.06 10.57 10.08
N GLY A 78 4.96 9.26 10.34
CA GLY A 78 4.20 8.73 11.47
C GLY A 78 2.69 8.98 11.36
N MET A 79 2.18 9.21 10.15
CA MET A 79 0.76 9.44 9.89
C MET A 79 0.10 8.20 9.29
N GLU A 80 -1.14 7.93 9.68
CA GLU A 80 -1.94 6.84 9.13
C GLU A 80 -2.74 7.33 7.91
N PHE A 81 -3.02 6.42 6.98
CA PHE A 81 -3.86 6.69 5.83
C PHE A 81 -4.95 5.64 5.72
N HIS A 82 -6.21 6.10 5.65
CA HIS A 82 -7.41 5.31 5.56
C HIS A 82 -8.14 5.60 4.25
N LEU A 83 -8.16 4.65 3.32
CA LEU A 83 -8.98 4.68 2.11
C LEU A 83 -10.18 3.75 2.28
N ARG A 84 -11.38 4.27 2.02
CA ARG A 84 -12.60 3.46 1.91
C ARG A 84 -13.32 3.78 0.61
N ILE A 85 -13.49 2.76 -0.23
CA ILE A 85 -14.29 2.83 -1.45
C ILE A 85 -15.52 1.96 -1.24
N VAL A 86 -16.69 2.59 -1.32
CA VAL A 86 -17.98 1.93 -1.24
C VAL A 86 -18.73 2.11 -2.54
N ASP A 87 -19.73 1.27 -2.72
CA ASP A 87 -20.58 1.33 -3.89
C ASP A 87 -21.68 2.39 -3.74
N ASP A 88 -22.94 1.99 -3.55
CA ASP A 88 -24.08 2.89 -3.28
C ASP A 88 -24.26 3.27 -1.80
N ARG A 89 -23.43 2.69 -0.93
CA ARG A 89 -23.60 2.80 0.52
C ARG A 89 -23.13 4.17 1.02
N PRO A 90 -23.72 4.67 2.13
CA PRO A 90 -23.18 5.84 2.80
C PRO A 90 -21.72 5.65 3.18
N LEU A 91 -20.93 6.72 3.05
CA LEU A 91 -19.54 6.76 3.50
C LEU A 91 -19.48 6.76 5.03
N ASP A 92 -19.32 5.57 5.60
CA ASP A 92 -18.98 5.41 7.02
C ASP A 92 -17.45 5.49 7.19
N LEU A 93 -16.99 6.71 7.44
CA LEU A 93 -15.57 7.02 7.58
C LEU A 93 -15.18 7.08 9.05
N PRO A 94 -14.02 6.50 9.43
CA PRO A 94 -13.52 6.62 10.79
C PRO A 94 -13.31 8.09 11.14
N GLU A 95 -13.40 8.39 12.43
CA GLU A 95 -13.09 9.72 12.94
C GLU A 95 -11.63 10.05 12.62
N SER A 96 -11.40 11.21 11.99
CA SER A 96 -10.05 11.65 11.63
C SER A 96 -9.40 12.21 12.89
N ASP A 97 -8.44 11.47 13.44
CA ASP A 97 -7.61 11.95 14.54
C ASP A 97 -6.53 12.94 14.05
N ALA A 98 -5.71 13.45 14.97
CA ALA A 98 -4.66 14.43 14.65
C ALA A 98 -3.55 13.90 13.72
N LYS A 99 -3.54 12.62 13.35
CA LYS A 99 -2.49 11.96 12.56
C LYS A 99 -3.01 11.08 11.43
N THR A 100 -4.33 11.04 11.22
CA THR A 100 -4.95 10.14 10.26
C THR A 100 -5.56 10.90 9.09
N VAL A 101 -5.02 10.62 7.90
CA VAL A 101 -5.62 11.03 6.64
C VAL A 101 -6.72 10.04 6.30
N VAL A 102 -7.93 10.55 6.07
CA VAL A 102 -9.09 9.73 5.71
C VAL A 102 -9.59 10.14 4.33
N MET A 103 -9.70 9.18 3.43
CA MET A 103 -10.28 9.35 2.11
C MET A 103 -11.42 8.35 1.90
N GLY A 104 -12.59 8.88 1.56
CA GLY A 104 -13.80 8.14 1.26
C GLY A 104 -14.25 8.39 -0.17
N LEU A 105 -14.60 7.33 -0.90
CA LEU A 105 -15.14 7.41 -2.26
C LEU A 105 -16.41 6.56 -2.37
N ALA A 106 -17.46 7.14 -2.92
CA ALA A 106 -18.68 6.43 -3.32
C ALA A 106 -19.02 6.79 -4.79
N PRO A 107 -18.45 6.08 -5.78
CA PRO A 107 -18.55 6.44 -7.19
C PRO A 107 -19.99 6.54 -7.70
N GLN A 108 -20.87 5.61 -7.29
CA GLN A 108 -22.28 5.64 -7.70
C GLN A 108 -23.07 6.84 -7.15
N ARG A 109 -22.57 7.45 -6.07
CA ARG A 109 -23.17 8.64 -5.43
C ARG A 109 -22.47 9.94 -5.85
N GLY A 110 -21.35 9.86 -6.56
CA GLY A 110 -20.48 11.01 -6.85
C GLY A 110 -19.91 11.66 -5.58
N GLU A 111 -19.79 10.91 -4.48
CA GLU A 111 -19.31 11.47 -3.21
C GLU A 111 -17.82 11.16 -3.02
N LEU A 112 -17.05 12.22 -2.78
CA LEU A 112 -15.64 12.15 -2.37
C LEU A 112 -15.48 12.93 -1.07
N VAL A 113 -14.79 12.33 -0.10
CA VAL A 113 -14.44 12.98 1.16
C VAL A 113 -12.95 12.81 1.39
N LEU A 114 -12.22 13.92 1.50
CA LEU A 114 -10.84 13.94 1.94
C LEU A 114 -10.73 14.73 3.24
N ARG A 115 -10.30 14.07 4.32
CA ARG A 115 -10.01 14.69 5.61
C ARG A 115 -8.51 14.58 5.87
N LEU A 116 -7.87 15.74 5.92
CA LEU A 116 -6.46 15.88 6.25
C LEU A 116 -6.35 16.30 7.73
N PRO A 117 -5.45 15.68 8.52
CA PRO A 117 -5.22 16.10 9.88
C PRO A 117 -4.68 17.54 9.92
N PRO A 118 -4.99 18.34 10.96
CA PRO A 118 -4.65 19.76 10.99
C PRO A 118 -3.15 20.06 10.75
N LEU A 119 -2.27 19.22 11.30
CA LEU A 119 -0.82 19.33 11.12
C LEU A 119 -0.42 19.18 9.65
N LEU A 120 -1.04 18.23 8.95
CA LEU A 120 -0.78 17.98 7.54
C LEU A 120 -1.34 19.11 6.66
N SER A 121 -2.57 19.54 6.92
CA SER A 121 -3.18 20.66 6.22
C SER A 121 -2.34 21.93 6.35
N SER A 122 -1.83 22.21 7.54
CA SER A 122 -0.94 23.35 7.78
C SER A 122 0.40 23.21 7.05
N ALA A 123 0.96 22.01 6.96
CA ALA A 123 2.23 21.77 6.29
C ALA A 123 2.09 21.93 4.76
N LEU A 124 1.04 21.37 4.16
CA LEU A 124 0.79 21.44 2.72
C LEU A 124 0.59 22.88 2.22
N GLY A 125 -0.03 23.71 3.06
CA GLY A 125 -0.31 25.12 2.79
C GLY A 125 -1.64 25.35 2.06
N GLN A 126 -2.29 26.47 2.35
CA GLN A 126 -3.64 26.78 1.86
C GLN A 126 -3.72 26.91 0.34
N GLU A 127 -2.66 27.42 -0.30
CA GLU A 127 -2.60 27.56 -1.76
C GLU A 127 -2.65 26.19 -2.46
N PHE A 128 -1.82 25.24 -2.01
CA PHE A 128 -1.84 23.88 -2.54
C PHE A 128 -3.19 23.18 -2.28
N LEU A 129 -3.77 23.37 -1.09
CA LEU A 129 -5.08 22.76 -0.79
C LEU A 129 -6.21 23.35 -1.65
N ALA A 130 -6.16 24.65 -1.94
CA ALA A 130 -7.12 25.30 -2.83
C ALA A 130 -6.98 24.78 -4.27
N ASP A 131 -5.75 24.65 -4.75
CA ASP A 131 -5.42 24.07 -6.06
C ASP A 131 -5.86 22.61 -6.16
N LEU A 132 -5.50 21.79 -5.17
CA LEU A 132 -5.90 20.38 -5.07
C LEU A 132 -7.42 20.22 -5.15
N ARG A 133 -8.16 21.07 -4.44
CA ARG A 133 -9.61 21.05 -4.48
C ARG A 133 -10.15 21.41 -5.86
N ALA A 134 -9.77 22.57 -6.40
CA ALA A 134 -10.32 23.08 -7.65
C ALA A 134 -9.97 22.21 -8.87
N ASN A 135 -8.71 21.74 -8.94
CA ASN A 135 -8.20 21.07 -10.14
C ASN A 135 -8.31 19.55 -10.09
N HIS A 136 -8.42 18.95 -8.90
CA HIS A 136 -8.47 17.49 -8.77
C HIS A 136 -9.72 16.96 -8.08
N LEU A 137 -10.18 17.58 -6.98
CA LEU A 137 -11.30 17.02 -6.20
C LEU A 137 -12.66 17.43 -6.76
N ASP A 138 -12.83 18.68 -7.19
CA ASP A 138 -14.11 19.19 -7.69
C ASP A 138 -14.48 18.57 -9.05
N THR A 139 -13.48 18.23 -9.87
CA THR A 139 -13.64 17.57 -11.19
C THR A 139 -13.29 16.08 -11.13
N PHE A 140 -13.26 15.49 -9.94
CA PHE A 140 -12.76 14.12 -9.73
C PHE A 140 -13.56 13.08 -10.53
N TRP A 141 -14.88 13.27 -10.62
CA TRP A 141 -15.80 12.33 -11.27
C TRP A 141 -16.07 12.64 -12.75
N ASP A 142 -15.51 13.72 -13.29
CA ASP A 142 -15.70 14.09 -14.70
C ASP A 142 -14.99 13.12 -15.65
N ASP A 143 -14.09 12.30 -15.12
CA ASP A 143 -13.29 11.33 -15.85
C ASP A 143 -13.81 9.91 -15.63
N PRO A 144 -14.05 9.14 -16.71
CA PRO A 144 -14.44 7.74 -16.58
C PRO A 144 -13.37 6.88 -15.89
N ASP A 145 -12.10 7.29 -15.91
CA ASP A 145 -10.99 6.64 -15.19
C ASP A 145 -10.58 7.43 -13.93
N TRP A 146 -11.56 7.67 -13.05
CA TRP A 146 -11.36 8.33 -11.76
C TRP A 146 -10.33 7.60 -10.87
N GLN A 147 -10.10 6.30 -11.09
CA GLN A 147 -9.09 5.52 -10.38
C GLN A 147 -7.68 6.06 -10.65
N SER A 148 -7.39 6.46 -11.89
CA SER A 148 -6.12 7.13 -12.21
C SER A 148 -6.00 8.50 -11.55
N ARG A 149 -7.12 9.23 -11.40
CA ARG A 149 -7.15 10.51 -10.67
C ARG A 149 -6.89 10.33 -9.17
N LEU A 150 -7.40 9.25 -8.58
CA LEU A 150 -7.05 8.89 -7.20
C LEU A 150 -5.54 8.77 -7.03
N LEU A 151 -4.87 8.06 -7.93
CA LEU A 151 -3.41 7.91 -7.85
C LEU A 151 -2.69 9.25 -8.02
N LEU A 152 -3.16 10.10 -8.95
CA LEU A 152 -2.61 11.43 -9.20
C LEU A 152 -2.72 12.32 -7.95
N VAL A 153 -3.87 12.33 -7.28
CA VAL A 153 -4.08 13.08 -6.03
C VAL A 153 -3.11 12.62 -4.95
N LEU A 154 -2.96 11.30 -4.77
CA LEU A 154 -2.02 10.76 -3.78
C LEU A 154 -0.56 11.09 -4.12
N ALA A 155 -0.20 11.04 -5.41
CA ALA A 155 1.13 11.43 -5.88
C ALA A 155 1.41 12.92 -5.63
N ALA A 156 0.47 13.80 -5.94
CA ALA A 156 0.61 15.25 -5.73
C ALA A 156 0.77 15.59 -4.24
N ILE A 157 -0.01 14.94 -3.35
CA ILE A 157 0.15 15.08 -1.90
C ILE A 157 1.54 14.63 -1.46
N TRP A 158 2.02 13.49 -1.98
CA TRP A 158 3.34 12.97 -1.66
C TRP A 158 4.47 13.91 -2.11
N GLU A 159 4.43 14.37 -3.35
CA GLU A 159 5.43 15.28 -3.93
C GLU A 159 5.49 16.61 -3.16
N ARG A 160 4.33 17.15 -2.79
CA ARG A 160 4.26 18.34 -1.94
C ARG A 160 4.91 18.11 -0.58
N LEU A 161 4.63 16.97 0.05
CA LEU A 161 5.25 16.60 1.34
C LEU A 161 6.76 16.44 1.24
N ASP A 162 7.25 15.81 0.18
CA ASP A 162 8.68 15.61 -0.03
C ASP A 162 9.41 16.94 -0.27
N THR A 163 8.80 17.86 -1.01
CA THR A 163 9.32 19.22 -1.22
C THR A 163 9.47 19.99 0.09
N ILE A 164 8.47 19.90 0.97
CA ILE A 164 8.48 20.57 2.28
C ILE A 164 9.58 20.00 3.18
N HIS A 165 9.78 18.67 3.16
CA HIS A 165 10.77 18.03 4.01
C HIS A 165 12.20 18.12 3.47
N GLY A 166 12.37 18.12 2.14
CA GLY A 166 13.67 18.33 1.49
C GLY A 166 14.25 19.71 1.80
N HIS A 167 13.41 20.72 2.02
CA HIS A 167 13.86 22.07 2.36
C HIS A 167 14.32 22.22 3.83
N LYS A 168 14.03 21.26 4.71
CA LYS A 168 14.32 21.33 6.15
C LYS A 168 15.67 20.69 6.55
N GLY A 169 16.46 20.23 5.58
CA GLY A 169 17.77 19.61 5.78
C GLY A 169 18.99 20.53 5.59
N ASP A 170 18.79 21.76 5.12
CA ASP A 170 19.86 22.72 4.79
C ASP A 170 19.81 24.00 5.65
N SER A 171 19.51 23.88 6.95
CA SER A 171 19.56 25.02 7.89
C SER A 171 20.19 24.65 9.22
#